data_AF-A0A2J6TUU3-F1
#
_entry.id   AF-A0A2J6TUU3-F1
#
_cell.length_a   1.000
_cell.length_b   1.000
_cell.length_c   1.000
_cell.angle_alpha   90.00
_cell.angle_beta   90.00
_cell.angle_gamma   90.00
#
_symmetry.space_group_name_H-M   'P 1'
#
loop_
_entity.id
_entity.type
_entity.pdbx_description
1 polymer ?
#
loop_
_entity_poly.entity_id
_entity_poly.type
_entity_poly.pdbx_seq_one_letter_code
_entity_poly.pdbx_strand_id
1 'polypeptide(L)'
;MATRTAGDNQFQLALVGEDDQLGDNLSRGLKLSDHLSTTVAAAERTSRNQLEKLCRSLQEQLAEKTRELESAQAEIAWLGFCRSDLKEMIEAANANCSSLEKYNRELKGELTEAKKEAENLKSTVTTAKVELGRESRKNSMLQKDIKALNQRAELLNPPVDIGVATRLRFLQHARRTIHRHRISDQDAIVIKNGNVAAHGGNGIADAAMFKAYLVTKGHVLGQVFKDLYHCEPAEYLNQNEIKMLRRMLDCEATITTVKINNKLKESAALRRDHHQLLENLYDAQTKSPSITAWEENHNNKRWLKRLEELTAEIVRLDVKTGPRRKKIRSASAYSESDSGKGDSDAYGDEDSNDEDDDFDYAPAR
;
A
#
# COMPACT_ATOMS: atom_id res chain seq x y z
N MET A 1 -82.38 -6.25 -8.77
CA MET A 1 -83.06 -4.95 -8.56
C MET A 1 -83.77 -4.56 -9.85
N ALA A 2 -84.96 -3.93 -9.80
CA ALA A 2 -85.74 -3.35 -10.92
C ALA A 2 -86.13 -4.29 -12.10
N THR A 3 -87.40 -4.57 -12.49
CA THR A 3 -88.57 -3.74 -12.94
C THR A 3 -88.33 -3.01 -14.27
N ARG A 4 -89.23 -2.87 -15.27
CA ARG A 4 -90.71 -3.11 -15.50
C ARG A 4 -90.93 -3.08 -17.06
N THR A 5 -92.03 -3.31 -17.80
CA THR A 5 -93.50 -3.70 -17.75
C THR A 5 -93.84 -4.18 -19.20
N ALA A 6 -94.84 -4.97 -19.62
CA ALA A 6 -96.21 -5.36 -19.22
C ALA A 6 -97.37 -4.39 -19.62
N GLY A 7 -98.40 -4.93 -20.33
CA GLY A 7 -99.60 -4.25 -20.91
C GLY A 7 -99.67 -4.37 -22.46
N ASP A 8 -100.65 -4.98 -23.16
CA ASP A 8 -101.96 -5.62 -22.89
C ASP A 8 -103.24 -4.73 -23.05
N ASN A 9 -104.40 -5.35 -23.38
CA ASN A 9 -105.76 -4.79 -23.71
C ASN A 9 -106.04 -4.25 -25.14
N GLN A 10 -107.28 -4.18 -25.67
CA GLN A 10 -108.48 -5.08 -25.62
C GLN A 10 -109.53 -4.71 -26.72
N PHE A 11 -110.64 -5.47 -26.81
CA PHE A 11 -111.77 -5.37 -27.76
C PHE A 11 -112.56 -4.04 -27.78
N GLN A 12 -113.25 -3.74 -28.90
CA GLN A 12 -114.72 -3.53 -28.87
C GLN A 12 -115.43 -3.71 -30.24
N LEU A 13 -116.73 -4.05 -30.17
CA LEU A 13 -117.70 -4.14 -31.28
C LEU A 13 -118.83 -3.11 -31.02
N ALA A 14 -119.56 -2.69 -32.07
CA ALA A 14 -120.80 -1.92 -31.94
C ALA A 14 -121.83 -2.33 -33.01
N LEU A 15 -123.12 -2.30 -32.65
CA LEU A 15 -124.30 -2.66 -33.47
C LEU A 15 -125.55 -1.91 -32.90
N VAL A 16 -126.73 -2.14 -33.49
CA VAL A 16 -128.04 -1.46 -33.29
C VAL A 16 -128.21 -0.18 -34.13
N GLY A 17 -129.33 0.07 -34.81
CA GLY A 17 -130.54 -0.77 -35.04
C GLY A 17 -131.76 0.05 -35.51
N GLU A 18 -132.84 -0.63 -35.91
CA GLU A 18 -134.24 -0.14 -36.11
C GLU A 18 -134.48 0.87 -37.27
N ASP A 19 -135.61 0.98 -37.97
CA ASP A 19 -136.82 0.14 -38.26
C ASP A 19 -137.65 0.89 -39.37
N ASP A 20 -138.72 0.43 -40.06
CA ASP A 20 -139.48 -0.84 -40.27
C ASP A 20 -140.39 -0.63 -41.55
N GLN A 21 -141.17 -1.65 -41.96
CA GLN A 21 -142.42 -1.62 -42.77
C GLN A 21 -142.41 -1.70 -44.32
N LEU A 22 -142.77 -2.91 -44.77
CA LEU A 22 -143.92 -3.26 -45.65
C LEU A 22 -144.13 -2.56 -47.01
N GLY A 23 -144.32 -3.38 -48.06
CA GLY A 23 -145.00 -2.94 -49.30
C GLY A 23 -144.78 -3.87 -50.51
N ASP A 24 -145.82 -4.60 -50.93
CA ASP A 24 -145.80 -5.53 -52.06
C ASP A 24 -145.28 -4.94 -53.39
N ASN A 25 -144.63 -5.76 -54.22
CA ASN A 25 -145.21 -6.23 -55.50
C ASN A 25 -144.37 -7.31 -56.19
N LEU A 26 -145.02 -8.37 -56.69
CA LEU A 26 -144.38 -9.43 -57.47
C LEU A 26 -144.19 -9.05 -58.95
N SER A 27 -143.38 -9.85 -59.64
CA SER A 27 -143.36 -10.04 -61.11
C SER A 27 -142.64 -9.00 -61.98
N ARG A 28 -141.29 -9.12 -62.05
CA ARG A 28 -140.49 -8.87 -63.27
C ARG A 28 -139.06 -9.46 -63.15
N GLY A 29 -138.97 -10.79 -63.25
CA GLY A 29 -137.69 -11.49 -63.37
C GLY A 29 -137.05 -11.38 -64.77
N LEU A 30 -135.98 -12.15 -65.00
CA LEU A 30 -135.37 -12.43 -66.31
C LEU A 30 -134.62 -11.31 -67.05
N LYS A 31 -134.08 -10.28 -66.36
CA LYS A 31 -133.05 -9.36 -66.94
C LYS A 31 -131.85 -8.99 -66.04
N LEU A 32 -131.71 -9.57 -64.85
CA LEU A 32 -130.65 -9.23 -63.88
C LEU A 32 -129.44 -10.21 -63.84
N SER A 33 -129.56 -11.38 -64.47
CA SER A 33 -128.56 -12.47 -64.38
C SER A 33 -127.18 -12.07 -64.91
N ASP A 34 -127.12 -11.55 -66.13
CA ASP A 34 -125.85 -11.34 -66.84
C ASP A 34 -125.08 -10.10 -66.34
N HIS A 35 -125.81 -9.15 -65.74
CA HIS A 35 -125.19 -7.97 -65.12
C HIS A 35 -124.48 -8.31 -63.81
N LEU A 36 -125.04 -9.22 -63.01
CA LEU A 36 -124.39 -9.75 -61.80
C LEU A 36 -123.12 -10.54 -62.15
N SER A 37 -123.17 -11.40 -63.17
CA SER A 37 -122.00 -12.16 -63.65
C SER A 37 -120.85 -11.24 -64.09
N THR A 38 -121.16 -10.17 -64.83
CA THR A 38 -120.15 -9.19 -65.26
C THR A 38 -119.64 -8.30 -64.12
N THR A 39 -120.47 -7.92 -63.14
CA THR A 39 -119.99 -7.17 -61.95
C THR A 39 -119.15 -8.02 -61.00
N VAL A 40 -119.47 -9.31 -60.82
CA VAL A 40 -118.64 -10.23 -60.02
C VAL A 40 -117.28 -10.41 -60.69
N ALA A 41 -117.24 -10.71 -61.99
CA ALA A 41 -115.98 -10.85 -62.74
C ALA A 41 -115.16 -9.53 -62.78
N ALA A 42 -115.81 -8.37 -62.69
CA ALA A 42 -115.13 -7.08 -62.52
C ALA A 42 -114.55 -6.93 -61.10
N ALA A 43 -115.34 -7.21 -60.05
CA ALA A 43 -114.90 -7.15 -58.66
C ALA A 43 -113.75 -8.12 -58.37
N GLU A 44 -113.83 -9.36 -58.85
CA GLU A 44 -112.74 -10.35 -58.77
C GLU A 44 -111.45 -9.84 -59.44
N ARG A 45 -111.55 -9.16 -60.59
CA ARG A 45 -110.39 -8.52 -61.23
C ARG A 45 -109.83 -7.37 -60.40
N THR A 46 -110.66 -6.54 -59.75
CA THR A 46 -110.16 -5.48 -58.86
C THR A 46 -109.48 -6.06 -57.63
N SER A 47 -110.10 -7.04 -56.97
CA SER A 47 -109.53 -7.74 -55.81
C SER A 47 -108.26 -8.50 -56.17
N ARG A 48 -108.20 -9.16 -57.33
CA ARG A 48 -106.99 -9.82 -57.84
C ARG A 48 -105.88 -8.81 -58.16
N ASN A 49 -106.19 -7.67 -58.76
CA ASN A 49 -105.22 -6.59 -58.99
C ASN A 49 -104.72 -5.97 -57.68
N GLN A 50 -105.56 -5.89 -56.64
CA GLN A 50 -105.15 -5.46 -55.29
C GLN A 50 -104.26 -6.51 -54.63
N LEU A 51 -104.62 -7.79 -54.70
CA LEU A 51 -103.80 -8.92 -54.22
C LEU A 51 -102.45 -8.98 -54.94
N GLU A 52 -102.40 -8.81 -56.26
CA GLU A 52 -101.14 -8.77 -57.00
C GLU A 52 -100.27 -7.58 -56.61
N LYS A 53 -100.85 -6.39 -56.38
CA LYS A 53 -100.08 -5.25 -55.85
C LYS A 53 -99.54 -5.50 -54.45
N LEU A 54 -100.34 -6.13 -53.58
CA LEU A 54 -99.98 -6.44 -52.20
C LEU A 54 -98.89 -7.55 -52.17
N CYS A 55 -99.03 -8.59 -53.00
CA CYS A 55 -98.01 -9.61 -53.21
C CYS A 55 -96.69 -9.03 -53.74
N ARG A 56 -96.73 -8.14 -54.74
CA ARG A 56 -95.53 -7.46 -55.26
C ARG A 56 -94.86 -6.60 -54.19
N SER A 57 -95.64 -5.81 -53.45
CA SER A 57 -95.12 -4.99 -52.35
C SER A 57 -94.52 -5.82 -51.21
N LEU A 58 -95.13 -6.96 -50.86
CA LEU A 58 -94.55 -7.91 -49.91
C LEU A 58 -93.29 -8.61 -50.46
N GLN A 59 -93.21 -8.89 -51.76
CA GLN A 59 -92.01 -9.42 -52.40
C GLN A 59 -90.86 -8.39 -52.41
N GLU A 60 -91.17 -7.11 -52.66
CA GLU A 60 -90.20 -6.01 -52.58
C GLU A 60 -89.71 -5.80 -51.14
N GLN A 61 -90.61 -5.79 -50.14
CA GLN A 61 -90.26 -5.72 -48.72
C GLN A 61 -89.44 -6.93 -48.26
N LEU A 62 -89.80 -8.14 -48.69
CA LEU A 62 -89.05 -9.36 -48.38
C LEU A 62 -87.65 -9.31 -49.00
N ALA A 63 -87.52 -8.89 -50.26
CA ALA A 63 -86.23 -8.74 -50.92
C ALA A 63 -85.35 -7.69 -50.23
N GLU A 64 -85.92 -6.57 -49.76
CA GLU A 64 -85.17 -5.56 -49.02
C GLU A 64 -84.75 -6.08 -47.63
N LYS A 65 -85.62 -6.78 -46.90
CA LYS A 65 -85.24 -7.42 -45.63
C LYS A 65 -84.22 -8.55 -45.80
N THR A 66 -84.19 -9.23 -46.94
CA THR A 66 -83.09 -10.14 -47.30
C THR A 66 -81.78 -9.38 -47.49
N ARG A 67 -81.76 -8.25 -48.21
CA ARG A 67 -80.54 -7.41 -48.36
C ARG A 67 -80.04 -6.84 -47.03
N GLU A 68 -80.95 -6.33 -46.19
CA GLU A 68 -80.60 -5.88 -44.84
C GLU A 68 -79.97 -7.01 -44.02
N LEU A 69 -80.53 -8.22 -44.08
CA LEU A 69 -80.03 -9.40 -43.38
C LEU A 69 -78.67 -9.86 -43.92
N GLU A 70 -78.47 -9.91 -45.24
CA GLU A 70 -77.20 -10.24 -45.89
C GLU A 70 -76.11 -9.22 -45.53
N SER A 71 -76.45 -7.92 -45.53
CA SER A 71 -75.55 -6.83 -45.12
C SER A 71 -75.15 -6.95 -43.64
N ALA A 72 -76.12 -7.18 -42.75
CA ALA A 72 -75.87 -7.39 -41.33
C ALA A 72 -75.06 -8.68 -41.06
N GLN A 73 -75.27 -9.75 -41.83
CA GLN A 73 -74.46 -10.97 -41.73
C GLN A 73 -73.01 -10.74 -42.17
N ALA A 74 -72.79 -9.94 -43.22
CA ALA A 74 -71.45 -9.54 -43.66
C ALA A 74 -70.74 -8.66 -42.61
N GLU A 75 -71.46 -7.71 -42.00
CA GLU A 75 -70.94 -6.89 -40.90
C GLU A 75 -70.59 -7.73 -39.66
N ILE A 76 -71.46 -8.66 -39.26
CA ILE A 76 -71.20 -9.60 -38.15
C ILE A 76 -69.99 -10.49 -38.43
N ALA A 77 -69.80 -10.95 -39.68
CA ALA A 77 -68.63 -11.73 -40.08
C ALA A 77 -67.34 -10.90 -40.00
N TRP A 78 -67.36 -9.65 -40.46
CA TRP A 78 -66.23 -8.73 -40.40
C TRP A 78 -65.86 -8.34 -38.96
N LEU A 79 -66.86 -8.00 -38.12
CA LEU A 79 -66.67 -7.77 -36.69
C LEU A 79 -66.15 -9.03 -35.96
N GLY A 80 -66.59 -10.21 -36.39
CA GLY A 80 -66.09 -11.51 -35.92
C GLY A 80 -64.61 -11.71 -36.21
N PHE A 81 -64.17 -11.35 -37.42
CA PHE A 81 -62.77 -11.34 -37.84
C PHE A 81 -61.94 -10.34 -37.02
N CYS A 82 -62.31 -9.06 -36.98
CA CYS A 82 -61.57 -8.04 -36.22
C CYS A 82 -61.50 -8.34 -34.71
N ARG A 83 -62.50 -9.02 -34.14
CA ARG A 83 -62.46 -9.51 -32.75
C ARG A 83 -61.42 -10.63 -32.55
N SER A 84 -61.14 -11.44 -33.57
CA SER A 84 -60.07 -12.46 -33.53
C SER A 84 -58.70 -11.78 -33.55
N ASP A 85 -58.46 -10.88 -34.51
CA ASP A 85 -57.22 -10.11 -34.61
C ASP A 85 -56.90 -9.37 -33.31
N LEU A 86 -57.89 -8.65 -32.74
CA LEU A 86 -57.73 -7.96 -31.47
C LEU A 86 -57.42 -8.90 -30.30
N LYS A 87 -57.98 -10.12 -30.28
CA LYS A 87 -57.69 -11.12 -29.27
C LYS A 87 -56.24 -11.61 -29.38
N GLU A 88 -55.77 -11.92 -30.60
CA GLU A 88 -54.38 -12.34 -30.83
C GLU A 88 -53.38 -11.23 -30.49
N MET A 89 -53.69 -9.97 -30.83
CA MET A 89 -52.89 -8.81 -30.43
C MET A 89 -52.82 -8.64 -28.90
N ILE A 90 -53.93 -8.86 -28.18
CA ILE A 90 -53.95 -8.81 -26.71
C ILE A 90 -53.14 -9.97 -26.10
N GLU A 91 -53.25 -11.18 -26.65
CA GLU A 91 -52.47 -12.34 -26.18
C GLU A 91 -50.96 -12.16 -26.41
N ALA A 92 -50.56 -11.63 -27.57
CA ALA A 92 -49.18 -11.25 -27.86
C ALA A 92 -48.67 -10.12 -26.95
N ALA A 93 -49.49 -9.09 -26.69
CA ALA A 93 -49.13 -8.01 -25.76
C ALA A 93 -48.93 -8.52 -24.33
N ASN A 94 -49.81 -9.39 -23.84
CA ASN A 94 -49.71 -10.00 -22.51
C ASN A 94 -48.46 -10.90 -22.36
N ALA A 95 -48.09 -11.64 -23.41
CA ALA A 95 -46.85 -12.42 -23.44
C ALA A 95 -45.60 -11.51 -23.37
N ASN A 96 -45.59 -10.41 -24.13
CA ASN A 96 -44.52 -9.42 -24.10
C ASN A 96 -44.40 -8.73 -22.73
N CYS A 97 -45.52 -8.32 -22.11
CA CYS A 97 -45.53 -7.78 -20.75
C CYS A 97 -44.96 -8.78 -19.74
N SER A 98 -45.36 -10.05 -19.80
CA SER A 98 -44.86 -11.11 -18.91
C SER A 98 -43.35 -11.34 -19.06
N SER A 99 -42.83 -11.25 -20.29
CA SER A 99 -41.39 -11.33 -20.58
C SER A 99 -40.63 -10.12 -20.01
N LEU A 100 -41.15 -8.91 -20.21
CA LEU A 100 -40.58 -7.67 -19.68
C LEU A 100 -40.61 -7.63 -18.14
N GLU A 101 -41.63 -8.18 -17.49
CA GLU A 101 -41.68 -8.32 -16.03
C GLU A 101 -40.61 -9.29 -15.49
N LYS A 102 -40.37 -10.41 -16.18
CA LYS A 102 -39.29 -11.35 -15.84
C LYS A 102 -37.92 -10.67 -15.95
N TYR A 103 -37.65 -10.01 -17.08
CA TYR A 103 -36.39 -9.29 -17.29
C TYR A 103 -36.18 -8.14 -16.27
N ASN A 104 -37.24 -7.39 -15.95
CA ASN A 104 -37.20 -6.38 -14.88
C ASN A 104 -36.95 -6.97 -13.48
N ARG A 105 -37.27 -8.24 -13.24
CA ARG A 105 -36.98 -8.94 -11.98
C ARG A 105 -35.52 -9.38 -11.91
N GLU A 106 -34.98 -9.87 -13.03
CA GLU A 106 -33.59 -10.29 -13.20
C GLU A 106 -32.63 -9.09 -13.03
N LEU A 107 -32.86 -8.00 -13.76
CA LEU A 107 -32.10 -6.74 -13.60
C LEU A 107 -32.16 -6.16 -12.18
N LYS A 108 -33.28 -6.35 -11.45
CA LYS A 108 -33.37 -5.92 -10.04
C LYS A 108 -32.52 -6.79 -9.12
N GLY A 109 -32.41 -8.09 -9.40
CA GLY A 109 -31.49 -9.00 -8.70
C GLY A 109 -30.05 -8.56 -8.90
N GLU A 110 -29.59 -8.48 -10.14
CA GLU A 110 -28.24 -8.04 -10.53
C GLU A 110 -27.88 -6.69 -9.87
N LEU A 111 -28.80 -5.71 -9.91
CA LEU A 111 -28.61 -4.40 -9.28
C LEU A 111 -28.47 -4.47 -7.75
N THR A 112 -29.09 -5.43 -7.08
CA THR A 112 -28.90 -5.63 -5.63
C THR A 112 -27.58 -6.34 -5.29
N GLU A 113 -27.14 -7.27 -6.14
CA GLU A 113 -25.87 -7.98 -5.95
C GLU A 113 -24.69 -7.05 -6.21
N ALA A 114 -24.69 -6.29 -7.31
CA ALA A 114 -23.67 -5.30 -7.62
C ALA A 114 -23.56 -4.20 -6.54
N LYS A 115 -24.68 -3.80 -5.91
CA LYS A 115 -24.65 -2.86 -4.76
C LYS A 115 -24.02 -3.47 -3.52
N LYS A 116 -24.28 -4.75 -3.24
CA LYS A 116 -23.68 -5.49 -2.13
C LYS A 116 -22.17 -5.67 -2.34
N GLU A 117 -21.75 -5.98 -3.56
CA GLU A 117 -20.33 -6.05 -3.93
C GLU A 117 -19.64 -4.69 -3.80
N ALA A 118 -20.26 -3.61 -4.29
CA ALA A 118 -19.70 -2.26 -4.18
C ALA A 118 -19.47 -1.81 -2.72
N GLU A 119 -20.41 -2.08 -1.80
CA GLU A 119 -20.23 -1.79 -0.37
C GLU A 119 -19.17 -2.72 0.29
N ASN A 120 -19.08 -3.99 -0.13
CA ASN A 120 -18.00 -4.89 0.33
C ASN A 120 -16.61 -4.38 -0.12
N LEU A 121 -16.45 -4.01 -1.39
CA LEU A 121 -15.20 -3.46 -1.94
C LEU A 121 -14.83 -2.12 -1.29
N LYS A 122 -15.82 -1.26 -1.05
CA LYS A 122 -15.65 -0.01 -0.29
C LYS A 122 -15.15 -0.27 1.14
N SER A 123 -15.69 -1.29 1.81
CA SER A 123 -15.23 -1.74 3.12
C SER A 123 -13.76 -2.21 3.10
N THR A 124 -13.39 -3.13 2.20
CA THR A 124 -12.01 -3.64 2.11
C THR A 124 -11.01 -2.54 1.74
N VAL A 125 -11.38 -1.61 0.84
CA VAL A 125 -10.57 -0.43 0.52
C VAL A 125 -10.37 0.47 1.75
N THR A 126 -11.38 0.66 2.62
CA THR A 126 -11.18 1.42 3.86
C THR A 126 -10.24 0.73 4.84
N THR A 127 -10.35 -0.59 5.01
CA THR A 127 -9.44 -1.37 5.87
C THR A 127 -8.00 -1.30 5.37
N ALA A 128 -7.76 -1.61 4.08
CA ALA A 128 -6.44 -1.55 3.46
C ALA A 128 -5.80 -0.15 3.56
N LYS A 129 -6.60 0.92 3.45
CA LYS A 129 -6.15 2.30 3.63
C LYS A 129 -5.71 2.61 5.08
N VAL A 130 -6.39 2.04 6.07
CA VAL A 130 -6.00 2.17 7.50
C VAL A 130 -4.71 1.39 7.78
N GLU A 131 -4.59 0.17 7.25
CA GLU A 131 -3.40 -0.67 7.40
C GLU A 131 -2.17 -0.04 6.73
N LEU A 132 -2.29 0.41 5.48
CA LEU A 132 -1.24 1.17 4.78
C LEU A 132 -0.82 2.41 5.56
N GLY A 133 -1.79 3.12 6.16
CA GLY A 133 -1.54 4.26 7.05
C GLY A 133 -0.80 3.90 8.34
N ARG A 134 -0.94 2.66 8.84
CA ARG A 134 -0.21 2.15 10.01
C ARG A 134 1.22 1.74 9.66
N GLU A 135 1.39 0.97 8.59
CA GLU A 135 2.71 0.49 8.16
C GLU A 135 3.59 1.63 7.63
N SER A 136 3.01 2.64 6.98
CA SER A 136 3.71 3.89 6.62
C SER A 136 4.28 4.62 7.84
N ARG A 137 3.53 4.72 8.95
CA ARG A 137 4.00 5.32 10.20
C ARG A 137 5.15 4.52 10.82
N LYS A 138 5.06 3.18 10.85
CA LYS A 138 6.16 2.31 11.32
C LYS A 138 7.42 2.50 10.48
N ASN A 139 7.30 2.51 9.15
CA ASN A 139 8.45 2.72 8.26
C ASN A 139 9.12 4.08 8.54
N SER A 140 8.33 5.14 8.75
CA SER A 140 8.86 6.46 9.17
C SER A 140 9.52 6.48 10.56
N MET A 141 9.16 5.56 11.47
CA MET A 141 9.87 5.37 12.75
C MET A 141 11.18 4.62 12.52
N LEU A 142 11.13 3.44 11.89
CA LEU A 142 12.31 2.61 11.59
C LEU A 142 13.38 3.37 10.78
N GLN A 143 13.01 4.24 9.84
CA GLN A 143 13.95 5.10 9.12
C GLN A 143 14.67 6.11 10.02
N LYS A 144 14.01 6.61 11.08
CA LYS A 144 14.65 7.48 12.09
C LYS A 144 15.55 6.68 13.00
N ASP A 145 15.13 5.49 13.40
CA ASP A 145 15.91 4.60 14.25
C ASP A 145 17.18 4.12 13.55
N ILE A 146 17.09 3.70 12.28
CA ILE A 146 18.25 3.38 11.42
C ILE A 146 19.19 4.58 11.31
N LYS A 147 18.66 5.80 11.08
CA LYS A 147 19.49 7.01 11.01
C LYS A 147 20.20 7.31 12.34
N ALA A 148 19.51 7.15 13.47
CA ALA A 148 20.08 7.36 14.80
C ALA A 148 21.14 6.29 15.16
N LEU A 149 20.91 5.03 14.77
CA LEU A 149 21.86 3.93 14.94
C LEU A 149 23.11 4.14 14.08
N ASN A 150 22.96 4.53 12.81
CA ASN A 150 24.10 4.83 11.94
C ASN A 150 24.95 6.00 12.49
N GLN A 151 24.31 7.10 12.91
CA GLN A 151 25.00 8.22 13.55
C GLN A 151 25.71 7.83 14.87
N ARG A 152 25.16 6.86 15.60
CA ARG A 152 25.80 6.30 16.80
C ARG A 152 26.97 5.37 16.45
N ALA A 153 26.88 4.60 15.37
CA ALA A 153 27.95 3.74 14.88
C ALA A 153 29.13 4.58 14.35
N GLU A 154 28.87 5.57 13.49
CA GLU A 154 29.86 6.55 13.01
C GLU A 154 30.63 7.21 14.16
N LEU A 155 29.93 7.55 15.26
CA LEU A 155 30.53 8.12 16.46
C LEU A 155 31.35 7.10 17.25
N LEU A 156 30.97 5.82 17.30
CA LEU A 156 31.63 4.79 18.09
C LEU A 156 32.78 4.06 17.35
N ASN A 157 32.85 4.14 16.02
CA ASN A 157 33.91 3.48 15.25
C ASN A 157 35.33 3.91 15.69
N PRO A 158 35.68 5.22 15.83
CA PRO A 158 37.02 5.62 16.23
C PRO A 158 37.52 5.05 17.59
N PRO A 159 36.76 5.10 18.71
CA PRO A 159 37.19 4.45 19.94
C PRO A 159 37.16 2.91 19.87
N VAL A 160 36.31 2.31 19.03
CA VAL A 160 36.33 0.85 18.78
C VAL A 160 37.61 0.44 18.05
N ASP A 161 38.01 1.13 16.99
CA ASP A 161 39.25 0.85 16.24
C ASP A 161 40.50 0.95 17.13
N ILE A 162 40.55 1.99 17.98
CA ILE A 162 41.61 2.18 18.97
C ILE A 162 41.62 1.04 20.00
N GLY A 163 40.45 0.62 20.48
CA GLY A 163 40.29 -0.53 21.37
C GLY A 163 40.77 -1.84 20.73
N VAL A 164 40.35 -2.13 19.50
CA VAL A 164 40.72 -3.32 18.73
C VAL A 164 42.24 -3.36 18.50
N ALA A 165 42.84 -2.29 17.99
CA ALA A 165 44.29 -2.22 17.76
C ALA A 165 45.09 -2.45 19.07
N THR A 166 44.64 -1.87 20.18
CA THR A 166 45.26 -2.03 21.50
C THR A 166 45.13 -3.47 22.02
N ARG A 167 43.96 -4.10 21.87
CA ARG A 167 43.72 -5.50 22.28
C ARG A 167 44.47 -6.51 21.39
N LEU A 168 44.56 -6.28 20.09
CA LEU A 168 45.34 -7.13 19.18
C LEU A 168 46.84 -7.11 19.53
N ARG A 169 47.42 -5.94 19.84
CA ARG A 169 48.78 -5.85 20.39
C ARG A 169 48.94 -6.65 21.69
N PHE A 170 47.98 -6.56 22.62
CA PHE A 170 48.03 -7.32 23.87
C PHE A 170 48.04 -8.83 23.60
N LEU A 171 47.12 -9.31 22.75
CA LEU A 171 47.06 -10.72 22.35
C LEU A 171 48.34 -11.18 21.67
N GLN A 172 48.96 -10.35 20.84
CA GLN A 172 50.23 -10.67 20.20
C GLN A 172 51.40 -10.76 21.19
N HIS A 173 51.44 -9.90 22.21
CA HIS A 173 52.40 -10.04 23.31
C HIS A 173 52.14 -11.31 24.15
N ALA A 174 50.88 -11.69 24.36
CA ALA A 174 50.52 -12.94 25.02
C ALA A 174 50.93 -14.17 24.19
N ARG A 175 50.65 -14.20 22.88
CA ARG A 175 51.02 -15.29 21.96
C ARG A 175 52.52 -15.56 21.95
N ARG A 176 53.33 -14.50 21.91
CA ARG A 176 54.79 -14.59 22.05
C ARG A 176 55.25 -15.13 23.41
N THR A 177 54.55 -14.79 24.48
CA THR A 177 54.94 -15.17 25.85
C THR A 177 54.58 -16.62 26.18
N ILE A 178 53.36 -17.04 25.82
CA ILE A 178 52.80 -18.36 26.11
C ILE A 178 53.36 -19.40 25.13
N HIS A 179 53.09 -19.24 23.84
CA HIS A 179 53.45 -20.22 22.79
C HIS A 179 54.88 -20.04 22.25
N ARG A 180 55.68 -19.15 22.87
CA ARG A 180 57.07 -18.81 22.49
C ARG A 180 57.26 -18.44 21.01
N HIS A 181 56.18 -18.03 20.35
CA HIS A 181 56.14 -17.78 18.91
C HIS A 181 57.10 -16.65 18.51
N ARG A 182 57.80 -16.81 17.39
CA ARG A 182 58.62 -15.72 16.81
C ARG A 182 57.68 -14.63 16.29
N ILE A 183 58.14 -13.37 16.38
CA ILE A 183 57.47 -12.22 15.78
C ILE A 183 57.72 -12.25 14.28
N SER A 184 56.67 -12.29 13.47
CA SER A 184 56.71 -12.03 12.03
C SER A 184 56.67 -10.52 11.74
N ASP A 185 56.89 -10.11 10.48
CA ASP A 185 56.74 -8.70 10.09
C ASP A 185 55.27 -8.23 10.19
N GLN A 186 54.31 -9.12 9.96
CA GLN A 186 52.88 -8.86 10.21
C GLN A 186 52.61 -8.62 11.70
N ASP A 187 53.20 -9.43 12.59
CA ASP A 187 53.11 -9.24 14.04
C ASP A 187 53.73 -7.90 14.47
N ALA A 188 54.83 -7.49 13.82
CA ALA A 188 55.48 -6.21 14.07
C ALA A 188 54.58 -5.02 13.65
N ILE A 189 53.80 -5.15 12.57
CA ILE A 189 52.78 -4.18 12.16
C ILE A 189 51.65 -4.11 13.20
N VAL A 190 51.10 -5.23 13.66
CA VAL A 190 50.05 -5.27 14.70
C VAL A 190 50.55 -4.63 16.00
N ILE A 191 51.76 -4.98 16.45
CA ILE A 191 52.41 -4.38 17.63
C ILE A 191 52.63 -2.86 17.42
N LYS A 192 53.06 -2.42 16.22
CA LYS A 192 53.22 -0.99 15.91
C LYS A 192 51.89 -0.25 15.99
N ASN A 193 50.84 -0.77 15.37
CA ASN A 193 49.53 -0.13 15.32
C ASN A 193 48.91 -0.01 16.72
N GLY A 194 48.95 -1.07 17.53
CA GLY A 194 48.53 -1.02 18.94
C GLY A 194 49.48 -0.27 19.88
N ASN A 195 50.69 0.09 19.45
CA ASN A 195 51.54 1.05 20.17
C ASN A 195 51.06 2.48 19.89
N VAL A 196 50.75 2.81 18.64
CA VAL A 196 50.18 4.10 18.25
C VAL A 196 48.81 4.31 18.91
N ALA A 197 47.90 3.34 18.79
CA ALA A 197 46.55 3.44 19.35
C ALA A 197 46.50 3.60 20.89
N ALA A 198 47.53 3.16 21.61
CA ALA A 198 47.56 3.22 23.07
C ALA A 198 48.38 4.40 23.64
N HIS A 199 49.14 5.12 22.81
CA HIS A 199 50.13 6.12 23.24
C HIS A 199 50.20 7.38 22.35
N GLY A 200 49.46 7.43 21.24
CA GLY A 200 49.24 8.63 20.44
C GLY A 200 47.88 9.26 20.78
N GLY A 201 47.80 10.58 20.68
CA GLY A 201 46.54 11.32 20.74
C GLY A 201 45.64 10.96 19.56
N ASN A 202 44.33 10.88 19.82
CA ASN A 202 43.30 10.76 18.79
C ASN A 202 42.06 11.49 19.31
N GLY A 203 42.03 12.80 19.13
CA GLY A 203 40.97 13.67 19.64
C GLY A 203 39.59 13.31 19.09
N ILE A 204 39.50 12.60 17.94
CA ILE A 204 38.22 12.11 17.42
C ILE A 204 37.72 10.95 18.30
N ALA A 205 38.56 9.97 18.61
CA ALA A 205 38.21 8.87 19.50
C ALA A 205 37.99 9.35 20.95
N ASP A 206 38.84 10.24 21.46
CA ASP A 206 38.72 10.79 22.80
C ASP A 206 37.43 11.62 22.96
N ALA A 207 37.13 12.52 22.01
CA ALA A 207 35.90 13.30 22.03
C ALA A 207 34.65 12.44 21.83
N ALA A 208 34.75 11.37 21.04
CA ALA A 208 33.67 10.42 20.85
C ALA A 208 33.27 9.74 22.17
N MET A 209 34.22 9.43 23.06
CA MET A 209 33.90 8.86 24.37
C MET A 209 33.00 9.80 25.22
N PHE A 210 33.20 11.11 25.15
CA PHE A 210 32.32 12.08 25.82
C PHE A 210 30.97 12.21 25.12
N LYS A 211 30.94 12.36 23.78
CA LYS A 211 29.70 12.56 23.01
C LYS A 211 28.80 11.31 22.99
N ALA A 212 29.39 10.12 23.09
CA ALA A 212 28.68 8.84 23.20
C ALA A 212 28.35 8.44 24.65
N TYR A 213 28.63 9.30 25.64
CA TYR A 213 28.37 9.08 27.07
C TYR A 213 29.10 7.86 27.67
N LEU A 214 30.22 7.44 27.07
CA LEU A 214 31.14 6.44 27.66
C LEU A 214 31.93 7.04 28.84
N VAL A 215 32.11 8.36 28.83
CA VAL A 215 32.60 9.16 29.97
C VAL A 215 31.49 10.11 30.42
N THR A 216 31.32 10.26 31.73
CA THR A 216 30.25 11.10 32.31
C THR A 216 30.52 12.60 32.09
N LYS A 217 29.44 13.39 31.94
CA LYS A 217 29.55 14.86 31.91
C LYS A 217 30.09 15.35 33.26
N GLY A 218 31.08 16.24 33.22
CA GLY A 218 31.79 16.72 34.41
C GLY A 218 32.89 15.80 34.93
N HIS A 219 33.22 14.70 34.24
CA HIS A 219 34.38 13.88 34.58
C HIS A 219 35.70 14.66 34.42
N VAL A 220 36.67 14.45 35.30
CA VAL A 220 37.94 15.20 35.34
C VAL A 220 38.73 15.16 34.03
N LEU A 221 38.57 14.09 33.23
CA LEU A 221 39.18 13.97 31.91
C LEU A 221 38.66 14.99 30.89
N GLY A 222 37.51 15.65 31.12
CA GLY A 222 37.03 16.71 30.24
C GLY A 222 37.96 17.93 30.23
N GLN A 223 38.49 18.31 31.39
CA GLN A 223 39.53 19.34 31.47
C GLN A 223 40.83 18.86 30.83
N VAL A 224 41.24 17.62 31.08
CA VAL A 224 42.45 17.04 30.45
C VAL A 224 42.34 16.99 28.91
N PHE A 225 41.15 16.71 28.36
CA PHE A 225 40.89 16.82 26.92
C PHE A 225 41.11 18.27 26.44
N LYS A 226 40.52 19.24 27.15
CA LYS A 226 40.64 20.67 26.81
C LYS A 226 42.07 21.18 26.88
N ASP A 227 42.84 20.70 27.86
CA ASP A 227 44.27 21.03 28.04
C ASP A 227 45.18 20.37 26.97
N LEU A 228 44.72 19.30 26.31
CA LEU A 228 45.46 18.57 25.26
C LEU A 228 45.09 19.00 23.83
N TYR A 229 43.83 19.36 23.59
CA TYR A 229 43.28 19.66 22.26
C TYR A 229 42.79 21.11 22.10
N HIS A 230 43.00 21.95 23.12
CA HIS A 230 42.69 23.39 23.16
C HIS A 230 41.22 23.78 22.91
N CYS A 231 40.28 22.83 22.97
CA CYS A 231 38.84 23.05 22.78
C CYS A 231 38.00 21.98 23.52
N GLU A 232 36.67 22.16 23.57
CA GLU A 232 35.75 21.19 24.16
C GLU A 232 35.56 19.94 23.27
N PRO A 233 35.28 18.75 23.85
CA PRO A 233 34.99 17.52 23.07
C PRO A 233 33.88 17.69 22.01
N ALA A 234 32.85 18.49 22.31
CA ALA A 234 31.78 18.78 21.36
C ALA A 234 32.25 19.64 20.17
N GLU A 235 33.23 20.52 20.39
CA GLU A 235 33.79 21.41 19.38
C GLU A 235 34.72 20.63 18.44
N TYR A 236 35.61 19.79 18.98
CA TYR A 236 36.54 18.96 18.18
C TYR A 236 35.82 18.06 17.15
N LEU A 237 34.65 17.52 17.51
CA LEU A 237 33.82 16.71 16.61
C LEU A 237 32.96 17.52 15.64
N ASN A 238 32.83 18.82 15.84
CA ASN A 238 32.15 19.73 14.91
C ASN A 238 33.13 20.35 13.88
N GLN A 239 34.44 20.33 14.15
CA GLN A 239 35.52 20.75 13.23
C GLN A 239 35.71 19.81 12.02
N ASN A 240 34.64 19.19 11.49
CA ASN A 240 34.74 18.09 10.53
C ASN A 240 35.37 18.44 9.18
N GLU A 241 35.29 19.71 8.78
CA GLU A 241 35.90 20.24 7.56
C GLU A 241 37.40 20.55 7.71
N ILE A 242 37.89 20.58 8.95
CA ILE A 242 39.27 20.96 9.30
C ILE A 242 40.05 19.67 9.61
N LYS A 243 40.77 19.12 8.63
CA LYS A 243 41.44 17.80 8.74
C LYS A 243 42.91 17.93 9.12
N MET A 244 43.55 19.02 8.74
CA MET A 244 44.96 19.31 9.00
C MET A 244 45.17 19.82 10.44
N LEU A 245 44.26 20.64 10.99
CA LEU A 245 44.35 21.11 12.38
C LEU A 245 44.25 19.96 13.38
N ARG A 246 43.27 19.07 13.22
CA ARG A 246 43.07 17.94 14.13
C ARG A 246 44.29 17.01 14.15
N ARG A 247 44.86 16.67 12.99
CA ARG A 247 46.13 15.92 12.90
C ARG A 247 47.32 16.63 13.57
N MET A 248 47.36 17.96 13.54
CA MET A 248 48.38 18.74 14.23
C MET A 248 48.20 18.69 15.76
N LEU A 249 46.97 18.84 16.25
CA LEU A 249 46.62 18.71 17.66
C LEU A 249 46.85 17.28 18.18
N ASP A 250 46.52 16.25 17.39
CA ASP A 250 46.83 14.85 17.70
C ASP A 250 48.35 14.61 17.85
N CYS A 251 49.19 15.27 17.04
CA CYS A 251 50.66 15.23 17.20
C CYS A 251 51.13 15.95 18.48
N GLU A 252 50.57 17.14 18.77
CA GLU A 252 50.87 17.90 19.98
C GLU A 252 50.50 17.12 21.26
N ALA A 253 49.26 16.62 21.34
CA ALA A 253 48.77 15.78 22.43
C ALA A 253 49.63 14.51 22.61
N THR A 254 50.09 13.90 21.51
CA THR A 254 51.05 12.77 21.55
C THR A 254 52.37 13.19 22.22
N ILE A 255 53.01 14.27 21.76
CA ILE A 255 54.33 14.67 22.27
C ILE A 255 54.29 15.22 23.70
N THR A 256 53.16 15.82 24.10
CA THR A 256 52.87 16.26 25.47
C THR A 256 52.66 15.10 26.44
N THR A 257 51.99 14.03 26.02
CA THR A 257 51.70 12.84 26.88
C THR A 257 52.86 11.84 26.95
N VAL A 258 53.69 11.73 25.90
CA VAL A 258 54.87 10.84 25.88
C VAL A 258 55.94 11.36 26.84
N LYS A 259 56.13 10.66 27.97
CA LYS A 259 57.15 10.99 28.98
C LYS A 259 58.56 10.96 28.40
N ILE A 260 59.29 12.07 28.56
CA ILE A 260 60.70 12.19 28.18
C ILE A 260 61.53 11.17 28.97
N ASN A 261 62.28 10.30 28.28
CA ASN A 261 63.25 9.43 28.94
C ASN A 261 64.58 10.16 29.05
N ASN A 262 64.81 10.86 30.17
CA ASN A 262 66.00 11.69 30.44
C ASN A 262 67.37 10.99 30.30
N LYS A 263 67.40 9.68 30.04
CA LYS A 263 68.61 8.90 29.72
C LYS A 263 69.01 8.98 28.24
N LEU A 264 68.09 9.36 27.35
CA LEU A 264 68.34 9.57 25.92
C LEU A 264 68.33 11.08 25.63
N LYS A 265 69.51 11.66 25.39
CA LYS A 265 69.60 13.03 24.83
C LYS A 265 69.12 13.11 23.37
N GLU A 266 68.95 11.96 22.72
CA GLU A 266 68.62 11.79 21.31
C GLU A 266 67.25 12.40 20.93
N SER A 267 66.20 12.18 21.73
CA SER A 267 64.86 12.73 21.45
C SER A 267 64.74 14.23 21.74
N ALA A 268 65.70 14.84 22.46
CA ALA A 268 65.69 16.27 22.79
C ALA A 268 66.10 17.20 21.63
N ALA A 269 66.67 16.68 20.55
CA ALA A 269 66.79 17.40 19.28
C ALA A 269 65.43 17.39 18.55
N LEU A 270 64.92 16.19 18.27
CA LEU A 270 63.66 15.98 17.54
C LEU A 270 62.45 16.70 18.18
N ARG A 271 62.39 16.75 19.52
CA ARG A 271 61.32 17.49 20.24
C ARG A 271 61.39 19.01 20.03
N ARG A 272 62.58 19.59 19.83
CA ARG A 272 62.72 21.02 19.48
C ARG A 272 62.31 21.26 18.03
N ASP A 273 62.75 20.41 17.11
CA ASP A 273 62.35 20.48 15.69
C ASP A 273 60.81 20.34 15.54
N HIS A 274 60.20 19.46 16.33
CA HIS A 274 58.74 19.27 16.40
C HIS A 274 58.04 20.52 16.92
N HIS A 275 58.53 21.11 18.03
CA HIS A 275 57.95 22.34 18.58
C HIS A 275 58.06 23.51 17.61
N GLN A 276 59.21 23.66 16.93
CA GLN A 276 59.40 24.72 15.92
C GLN A 276 58.44 24.56 14.73
N LEU A 277 58.10 23.33 14.33
CA LEU A 277 57.10 23.08 13.29
C LEU A 277 55.66 23.33 13.76
N LEU A 278 55.33 23.07 15.04
CA LEU A 278 54.05 23.50 15.63
C LEU A 278 53.93 25.03 15.63
N GLU A 279 54.95 25.74 16.14
CA GLU A 279 54.99 27.21 16.11
C GLU A 279 54.75 27.74 14.70
N ASN A 280 55.52 27.26 13.71
CA ASN A 280 55.36 27.67 12.31
C ASN A 280 53.96 27.39 11.73
N LEU A 281 53.29 26.31 12.14
CA LEU A 281 51.94 25.97 11.70
C LEU A 281 50.88 26.87 12.34
N TYR A 282 50.98 27.16 13.64
CA TYR A 282 50.12 28.14 14.34
C TYR A 282 50.33 29.56 13.80
N ASP A 283 51.58 29.94 13.52
CA ASP A 283 51.93 31.24 12.91
C ASP A 283 51.36 31.35 11.49
N ALA A 284 51.35 30.25 10.72
CA ALA A 284 50.70 30.21 9.42
C ALA A 284 49.16 30.21 9.52
N GLN A 285 48.59 29.63 10.58
CA GLN A 285 47.14 29.56 10.80
C GLN A 285 46.58 30.95 11.13
N THR A 286 47.21 31.66 12.08
CA THR A 286 46.83 33.01 12.51
C THR A 286 47.00 34.06 11.41
N LYS A 287 47.90 33.84 10.45
CA LYS A 287 48.13 34.72 9.29
C LYS A 287 47.33 34.35 8.05
N SER A 288 46.54 33.27 8.08
CA SER A 288 45.73 32.83 6.95
C SER A 288 44.37 33.53 6.90
N PRO A 289 43.87 33.96 5.73
CA PRO A 289 42.55 34.59 5.60
C PRO A 289 41.38 33.63 5.85
N SER A 290 41.61 32.33 5.73
CA SER A 290 40.65 31.29 6.14
C SER A 290 41.38 30.00 6.56
N ILE A 291 40.68 29.13 7.29
CA ILE A 291 41.24 27.83 7.66
C ILE A 291 41.34 26.87 6.48
N THR A 292 40.45 26.98 5.48
CA THR A 292 40.55 26.22 4.22
C THR A 292 41.78 26.62 3.40
N ALA A 293 42.08 27.92 3.28
CA ALA A 293 43.30 28.40 2.62
C ALA A 293 44.57 27.93 3.35
N TRP A 294 44.51 27.78 4.67
CA TRP A 294 45.59 27.20 5.47
C TRP A 294 45.75 25.68 5.23
N GLU A 295 44.64 24.92 5.22
CA GLU A 295 44.62 23.48 4.92
C GLU A 295 45.12 23.17 3.50
N GLU A 296 44.84 24.02 2.52
CA GLU A 296 45.18 23.80 1.12
C GLU A 296 46.65 24.10 0.78
N ASN A 297 47.31 24.94 1.59
CA ASN A 297 48.68 25.39 1.37
C ASN A 297 49.71 24.24 1.39
N HIS A 298 50.47 24.09 0.30
CA HIS A 298 51.46 23.03 0.14
C HIS A 298 52.60 23.04 1.18
N ASN A 299 53.00 24.22 1.68
CA ASN A 299 54.03 24.32 2.72
C ASN A 299 53.49 23.78 4.06
N ASN A 300 52.26 24.14 4.43
CA ASN A 300 51.63 23.66 5.67
C ASN A 300 51.42 22.13 5.62
N LYS A 301 50.96 21.59 4.48
CA LYS A 301 50.88 20.14 4.24
C LYS A 301 52.24 19.44 4.40
N ARG A 302 53.33 20.07 3.92
CA ARG A 302 54.71 19.56 4.06
C ARG A 302 55.19 19.62 5.52
N TRP A 303 54.90 20.70 6.24
CA TRP A 303 55.24 20.85 7.65
C TRP A 303 54.48 19.86 8.54
N LEU A 304 53.16 19.69 8.36
CA LEU A 304 52.40 18.66 9.09
C LEU A 304 52.96 17.26 8.82
N LYS A 305 53.24 16.90 7.56
CA LYS A 305 53.84 15.59 7.26
C LYS A 305 55.16 15.40 8.02
N ARG A 306 56.02 16.43 8.08
CA ARG A 306 57.27 16.35 8.84
C ARG A 306 57.05 16.29 10.35
N LEU A 307 56.00 16.94 10.85
CA LEU A 307 55.57 16.87 12.25
C LEU A 307 55.13 15.44 12.63
N GLU A 308 54.33 14.78 11.79
CA GLU A 308 53.90 13.38 11.95
C GLU A 308 55.10 12.40 11.91
N GLU A 309 56.04 12.63 11.00
CA GLU A 309 57.30 11.87 10.93
C GLU A 309 58.12 11.99 12.23
N LEU A 310 58.30 13.22 12.74
CA LEU A 310 58.99 13.48 14.01
C LEU A 310 58.24 12.87 15.20
N THR A 311 56.91 12.96 15.22
CA THR A 311 56.06 12.32 16.25
C THR A 311 56.31 10.82 16.30
N ALA A 312 56.27 10.15 15.14
CA ALA A 312 56.53 8.72 15.00
C ALA A 312 58.01 8.31 15.21
N GLU A 313 58.93 9.26 15.33
CA GLU A 313 60.33 9.05 15.67
C GLU A 313 60.59 9.25 17.17
N ILE A 314 60.08 10.33 17.78
CA ILE A 314 60.15 10.61 19.22
C ILE A 314 59.48 9.49 20.02
N VAL A 315 58.23 9.12 19.67
CA VAL A 315 57.50 7.98 20.28
C VAL A 315 58.33 6.70 20.21
N ARG A 316 59.03 6.46 19.09
CA ARG A 316 59.83 5.25 18.86
C ARG A 316 61.09 5.18 19.73
N LEU A 317 61.69 6.31 20.08
CA LEU A 317 62.87 6.38 20.96
C LEU A 317 62.45 6.29 22.44
N ASP A 318 61.51 7.15 22.85
CA ASP A 318 61.12 7.29 24.26
C ASP A 318 60.37 6.04 24.77
N VAL A 319 59.46 5.44 23.98
CA VAL A 319 58.68 4.25 24.41
C VAL A 319 59.50 2.96 24.39
N LYS A 320 60.48 2.81 23.48
CA LYS A 320 61.31 1.59 23.39
C LYS A 320 62.20 1.34 24.63
N THR A 321 62.40 2.36 25.45
CA THR A 321 63.38 2.35 26.55
C THR A 321 62.76 2.40 27.95
N GLY A 322 61.48 2.03 28.06
CA GLY A 322 60.84 1.68 29.33
C GLY A 322 61.70 0.68 30.15
N PRO A 323 61.70 0.77 31.49
CA PRO A 323 62.72 0.15 32.31
C PRO A 323 62.75 -1.38 32.13
N ARG A 324 63.86 -1.89 31.58
CA ARG A 324 64.24 -3.30 31.69
C ARG A 324 64.15 -3.67 33.18
N ARG A 325 63.10 -4.40 33.59
CA ARG A 325 63.00 -4.97 34.93
C ARG A 325 64.33 -5.66 35.23
N LYS A 326 65.09 -5.16 36.23
CA LYS A 326 66.28 -5.86 36.72
C LYS A 326 65.85 -7.30 36.97
N LYS A 327 66.54 -8.27 36.37
CA LYS A 327 66.17 -9.68 36.45
C LYS A 327 66.36 -10.13 37.89
N ILE A 328 65.30 -10.03 38.70
CA ILE A 328 65.31 -10.43 40.11
C ILE A 328 65.64 -11.92 40.12
N ARG A 329 66.86 -12.24 40.53
CA ARG A 329 67.30 -13.61 40.82
C ARG A 329 66.75 -14.00 42.18
N SER A 330 65.42 -14.12 42.28
CA SER A 330 64.76 -14.78 43.40
C SER A 330 65.01 -16.28 43.25
N ALA A 331 66.12 -16.75 43.80
CA ALA A 331 66.37 -18.17 43.98
C ALA A 331 65.42 -18.68 45.08
N SER A 332 64.36 -19.36 44.64
CA SER A 332 63.47 -20.20 45.43
C SER A 332 62.97 -21.25 44.43
N ALA A 333 63.43 -22.50 44.42
CA ALA A 333 63.85 -23.34 45.55
C ALA A 333 62.69 -23.58 46.53
N TYR A 334 61.60 -24.11 45.97
CA TYR A 334 60.72 -25.04 46.67
C TYR A 334 60.67 -26.36 45.89
N SER A 335 60.55 -27.46 46.62
CA SER A 335 60.88 -28.82 46.17
C SER A 335 59.72 -29.57 45.54
N GLU A 336 60.06 -30.63 44.80
CA GLU A 336 59.12 -31.66 44.35
C GLU A 336 58.60 -32.50 45.53
N SER A 337 57.30 -32.74 45.53
CA SER A 337 56.58 -33.84 46.20
C SER A 337 55.17 -33.82 45.59
N ASP A 338 54.83 -34.66 44.60
CA ASP A 338 54.71 -36.13 44.60
C ASP A 338 53.43 -36.65 45.30
N SER A 339 52.89 -37.74 44.76
CA SER A 339 51.64 -38.43 45.09
C SER A 339 50.33 -37.67 44.80
N GLY A 340 49.49 -38.27 43.94
CA GLY A 340 48.22 -37.70 43.48
C GLY A 340 47.61 -38.51 42.33
N LYS A 341 47.31 -39.80 42.57
CA LYS A 341 46.61 -40.67 41.60
C LYS A 341 45.11 -40.47 41.67
N GLY A 342 44.45 -40.72 40.53
CA GLY A 342 43.00 -40.87 40.41
C GLY A 342 42.32 -39.71 39.68
N ASP A 343 41.39 -39.94 38.75
CA ASP A 343 41.00 -41.21 38.11
C ASP A 343 40.51 -40.94 36.68
N SER A 344 40.30 -42.01 35.90
CA SER A 344 39.77 -41.94 34.54
C SER A 344 38.24 -41.84 34.51
N ASP A 345 37.70 -40.87 33.77
CA ASP A 345 36.47 -40.97 32.97
C ASP A 345 36.56 -39.88 31.87
N ALA A 346 36.38 -40.08 30.56
CA ALA A 346 35.59 -41.04 29.75
C ALA A 346 34.18 -40.56 29.31
N TYR A 347 34.05 -39.29 28.90
CA TYR A 347 33.02 -38.78 27.97
C TYR A 347 33.61 -37.58 27.20
N GLY A 348 33.34 -37.36 25.91
CA GLY A 348 32.68 -38.18 24.88
C GLY A 348 32.73 -37.44 23.54
N ASP A 349 32.77 -38.15 22.42
CA ASP A 349 32.71 -37.54 21.08
C ASP A 349 31.26 -37.14 20.74
N GLU A 350 31.05 -35.91 20.25
CA GLU A 350 29.84 -35.54 19.51
C GLU A 350 30.24 -34.81 18.22
N ASP A 351 30.27 -35.56 17.11
CA ASP A 351 30.19 -35.01 15.76
C ASP A 351 28.81 -34.37 15.56
N SER A 352 28.76 -33.12 15.07
CA SER A 352 27.68 -32.55 14.24
C SER A 352 27.86 -31.03 14.06
N ASN A 353 27.47 -30.41 12.95
CA ASN A 353 27.10 -30.96 11.63
C ASN A 353 27.45 -29.91 10.57
N ASP A 354 27.55 -30.35 9.31
CA ASP A 354 27.59 -29.46 8.16
C ASP A 354 26.22 -28.80 7.94
N GLU A 355 26.19 -27.47 7.75
CA GLU A 355 25.10 -26.76 7.07
C GLU A 355 25.72 -25.74 6.10
N ASP A 356 25.99 -26.19 4.87
CA ASP A 356 26.41 -25.35 3.74
C ASP A 356 25.21 -24.54 3.20
N ASP A 357 25.10 -23.29 3.64
CA ASP A 357 24.00 -22.38 3.25
C ASP A 357 24.29 -21.70 1.90
N ASP A 358 24.15 -22.47 0.81
CA ASP A 358 24.44 -22.09 -0.58
C ASP A 358 23.44 -21.04 -1.12
N PHE A 359 23.72 -19.75 -0.86
CA PHE A 359 22.82 -18.63 -1.23
C PHE A 359 22.98 -18.19 -2.70
N ASP A 360 22.37 -18.97 -3.60
CA ASP A 360 22.46 -18.79 -5.06
C ASP A 360 21.74 -17.51 -5.55
N TYR A 361 22.52 -16.47 -5.89
CA TYR A 361 22.01 -15.12 -6.15
C TYR A 361 21.68 -14.87 -7.63
N ALA A 362 20.52 -15.35 -8.07
CA ALA A 362 20.06 -15.19 -9.45
C ALA A 362 19.83 -13.71 -9.85
N PRO A 363 20.34 -13.24 -11.00
CA PRO A 363 20.13 -11.87 -11.47
C PRO A 363 18.74 -11.67 -12.07
N ALA A 364 18.09 -10.55 -11.72
CA ALA A 364 16.85 -10.12 -12.35
C ALA A 364 17.07 -9.68 -13.81
N ARG A 365 16.01 -9.81 -14.62
CA ARG A 365 15.93 -9.34 -16.02
C ARG A 365 15.31 -7.94 -16.11
#